data_AF-A0A191ZSM4-F1
#
_entry.id   AF-A0A191ZSM4-F1
#
_cell.length_a   1.000
_cell.length_b   1.000
_cell.length_c   1.000
_cell.angle_alpha   90.00
_cell.angle_beta   90.00
_cell.angle_gamma   90.00
#
_symmetry.space_group_name_H-M   'P 1'
#
loop_
_entity.id
_entity.type
_entity.pdbx_description
1 polymer ?
#
loop_
_entity_poly.entity_id
_entity_poly.type
_entity_poly.pdbx_seq_one_letter_code
_entity_poly.pdbx_strand_id
1 'polypeptide(L)'
;MAAGVAIINPDTFLETPSGRVWTPERSKAAWDRCFQVLEDHLRESTPSGPHRLLIVCGLQGAGKSHWIRQNAQRYAPCICFDAALPGIRHRRPILELASRYSAEAMAVWIDTPLSVALTRNALRAPDKRVPEDSVRSVAALFEPPSAEEGYSNVLRLDGSTPAFHPVPQH
;
A
#
# COMPACT_ATOMS: atom_id res chain seq x y z
N MET A 1 0.49 -21.17 16.23
CA MET A 1 1.23 -20.35 15.25
C MET A 1 0.35 -19.16 14.94
N ALA A 2 0.75 -17.94 15.30
CA ALA A 2 -0.03 -16.76 14.92
C ALA A 2 -0.14 -16.71 13.39
N ALA A 3 -1.32 -16.40 12.87
CA ALA A 3 -1.49 -16.23 11.44
C ALA A 3 -0.53 -15.12 10.93
N GLY A 4 0.14 -15.36 9.81
CA GLY A 4 1.23 -14.50 9.34
C GLY A 4 0.77 -13.19 8.70
N VAL A 5 1.62 -12.16 8.78
CA VAL A 5 1.49 -10.91 8.02
C VAL A 5 2.64 -10.84 7.03
N ALA A 6 2.32 -10.84 5.73
CA ALA A 6 3.29 -10.57 4.66
C ALA A 6 3.24 -9.08 4.29
N ILE A 7 4.38 -8.43 4.11
CA ILE A 7 4.46 -7.01 3.71
C ILE A 7 5.23 -6.91 2.40
N ILE A 8 4.59 -6.31 1.40
CA ILE A 8 5.16 -6.01 0.08
C ILE A 8 5.34 -4.50 0.00
N ASN A 9 6.58 -4.05 -0.20
CA ASN A 9 6.91 -2.64 -0.33
C ASN A 9 8.02 -2.48 -1.40
N PRO A 10 7.80 -1.65 -2.45
CA PRO A 10 8.78 -1.47 -3.52
C PRO A 10 10.12 -0.91 -3.01
N ASP A 11 10.10 -0.09 -1.95
CA ASP A 11 11.30 0.49 -1.37
C ASP A 11 12.25 -0.59 -0.82
N THR A 12 11.72 -1.72 -0.35
CA THR A 12 12.53 -2.84 0.17
C THR A 12 13.44 -3.42 -0.90
N PHE A 13 13.01 -3.43 -2.16
CA PHE A 13 13.80 -3.92 -3.30
C PHE A 13 14.84 -2.89 -3.79
N LEU A 14 14.79 -1.66 -3.28
CA LEU A 14 15.78 -0.61 -3.58
C LEU A 14 16.91 -0.54 -2.55
N GLU A 15 16.75 -1.18 -1.39
CA GLU A 15 17.75 -1.22 -0.33
C GLU A 15 18.98 -2.03 -0.79
N THR A 16 20.17 -1.55 -0.44
CA THR A 16 21.46 -2.21 -0.66
C THR A 16 22.31 -2.11 0.61
N PRO A 17 23.43 -2.86 0.74
CA PRO A 17 24.31 -2.73 1.91
C PRO A 17 24.84 -1.31 2.15
N SER A 18 24.93 -0.48 1.10
CA SER A 18 25.39 0.91 1.17
C SER A 18 24.25 1.94 1.23
N GLY A 19 23.01 1.50 1.47
CA GLY A 19 21.81 2.35 1.53
C GLY A 19 20.89 2.19 0.32
N ARG A 20 19.82 2.98 0.27
CA ARG A 20 18.84 2.89 -0.81
C ARG A 20 19.36 3.53 -2.09
N VAL A 21 19.24 2.80 -3.21
CA VAL A 21 19.63 3.28 -4.54
C VAL A 21 18.41 3.36 -5.45
N TRP A 22 18.01 4.58 -5.79
CA TRP A 22 16.91 4.85 -6.70
C TRP A 22 17.43 5.20 -8.10
N THR A 23 16.98 4.45 -9.10
CA THR A 23 17.00 4.82 -10.52
C THR A 23 15.66 4.42 -11.14
N PRO A 24 15.25 4.99 -12.29
CA PRO A 24 14.02 4.57 -12.97
C PRO A 24 13.97 3.06 -13.25
N GLU A 25 15.08 2.47 -13.67
CA GLU A 25 15.20 1.05 -14.00
C GLU A 25 15.04 0.18 -12.76
N ARG A 26 15.72 0.56 -11.66
CA ARG A 26 15.60 -0.15 -10.37
C ARG A 26 14.20 0.00 -9.79
N SER A 27 13.60 1.18 -9.90
CA SER A 27 12.23 1.42 -9.47
C SER A 27 11.26 0.53 -10.25
N LYS A 28 11.41 0.43 -11.58
CA LYS A 28 10.60 -0.47 -12.40
C LYS A 28 10.77 -1.93 -11.97
N ALA A 29 12.02 -2.40 -11.85
CA ALA A 29 12.30 -3.77 -11.42
C ALA A 29 11.76 -4.08 -10.01
N ALA A 30 11.80 -3.10 -9.10
CA ALA A 30 11.22 -3.22 -7.76
C ALA A 30 9.70 -3.41 -7.81
N TRP A 31 9.00 -2.68 -8.69
CA TRP A 31 7.56 -2.85 -8.91
C TRP A 31 7.23 -4.20 -9.53
N ASP A 32 7.96 -4.60 -10.58
CA ASP A 32 7.80 -5.93 -11.20
C ASP A 32 7.97 -7.04 -10.15
N ARG A 33 8.94 -6.89 -9.24
CA ARG A 33 9.16 -7.82 -8.14
C ARG A 33 8.04 -7.81 -7.11
N CYS A 34 7.46 -6.65 -6.80
CA CYS A 34 6.28 -6.57 -5.92
C CYS A 34 5.10 -7.36 -6.47
N PHE A 35 4.83 -7.27 -7.78
CA PHE A 35 3.74 -8.01 -8.41
C PHE A 35 3.99 -9.52 -8.42
N GLN A 36 5.22 -9.95 -8.68
CA GLN A 36 5.59 -11.37 -8.58
C GLN A 36 5.38 -11.92 -7.17
N VAL A 37 5.88 -11.21 -6.15
CA VAL A 37 5.72 -11.63 -4.74
C VAL A 37 4.26 -11.63 -4.31
N LEU A 38 3.46 -10.66 -4.78
CA LEU A 38 2.03 -10.64 -4.52
C LEU A 38 1.35 -11.86 -5.13
N GLU A 39 1.62 -12.16 -6.39
CA GLU A 39 1.03 -13.29 -7.10
C GLU A 39 1.43 -14.63 -6.47
N ASP A 40 2.69 -14.79 -6.07
CA ASP A 40 3.17 -15.99 -5.37
C ASP A 40 2.45 -16.18 -4.03
N HIS A 41 2.34 -15.12 -3.22
CA HIS A 41 1.59 -15.18 -1.97
C HIS A 41 0.11 -15.52 -2.16
N LEU A 42 -0.53 -14.96 -3.20
CA LEU A 42 -1.93 -15.23 -3.52
C LEU A 42 -2.13 -16.67 -4.05
N ARG A 43 -1.13 -17.23 -4.75
CA ARG A 43 -1.17 -18.61 -5.28
C ARG A 43 -0.96 -19.66 -4.22
N GLU A 44 -0.05 -19.43 -3.28
CA GLU A 44 0.37 -20.39 -2.25
C GLU A 44 -0.64 -20.54 -1.10
N SER A 45 -1.57 -19.61 -0.94
CA SER A 45 -2.50 -19.63 0.17
C SER A 45 -3.59 -20.69 0.00
N THR A 46 -3.79 -21.48 1.07
CA THR A 46 -4.55 -22.73 1.13
C THR A 46 -6.07 -22.53 1.29
N PRO A 47 -6.91 -23.59 1.13
CA PRO A 47 -8.37 -23.49 0.96
C PRO A 47 -9.21 -22.99 2.15
N SER A 48 -8.59 -22.53 3.24
CA SER A 48 -9.27 -22.30 4.53
C SER A 48 -9.93 -20.91 4.69
N GLY A 49 -9.97 -20.09 3.63
CA GLY A 49 -10.68 -18.81 3.61
C GLY A 49 -10.15 -17.84 2.55
N PRO A 50 -10.90 -16.76 2.23
CA PRO A 50 -10.48 -15.77 1.26
C PRO A 50 -9.19 -15.07 1.70
N HIS A 51 -8.29 -14.82 0.75
CA HIS A 51 -7.01 -14.16 1.02
C HIS A 51 -7.26 -12.69 1.33
N ARG A 52 -6.85 -12.21 2.52
CA ARG A 52 -7.00 -10.80 2.85
C ARG A 52 -5.81 -10.00 2.31
N LEU A 53 -6.08 -9.08 1.40
CA LEU A 53 -5.12 -8.13 0.87
C LEU A 53 -5.43 -6.72 1.36
N LEU A 54 -4.55 -6.15 2.17
CA LEU A 54 -4.61 -4.76 2.59
C LEU A 54 -3.77 -3.91 1.63
N ILE A 55 -4.43 -3.11 0.79
CA ILE A 55 -3.77 -2.12 -0.07
C ILE A 55 -3.64 -0.83 0.72
N VAL A 56 -2.45 -0.58 1.29
CA VAL A 56 -2.19 0.58 2.14
C VAL A 56 -1.60 1.70 1.29
N CYS A 57 -2.36 2.79 1.11
CA CYS A 57 -2.04 3.89 0.20
C CYS A 57 -2.05 5.26 0.89
N GLY A 58 -1.44 6.26 0.24
CA GLY A 58 -1.26 7.61 0.79
C GLY A 58 0.12 8.18 0.48
N LEU A 59 0.31 9.47 0.71
CA LEU A 59 1.55 10.19 0.34
C LEU A 59 2.82 9.60 0.97
N GLN A 60 3.97 9.86 0.36
CA GLN A 60 5.26 9.62 1.02
C GLN A 60 5.33 10.48 2.28
N GLY A 61 5.65 9.87 3.42
CA GLY A 61 5.59 10.54 4.73
C GLY A 61 4.21 10.48 5.42
N ALA A 62 3.18 9.91 4.81
CA ALA A 62 1.84 9.84 5.42
C ALA A 62 1.77 8.93 6.67
N GLY A 63 2.58 7.87 6.74
CA GLY A 63 2.60 6.95 7.88
C GLY A 63 2.10 5.53 7.59
N LYS A 64 1.95 5.14 6.31
CA LYS A 64 1.55 3.79 5.88
C LYS A 64 2.28 2.65 6.61
N SER A 65 3.61 2.60 6.53
CA SER A 65 4.40 1.56 7.19
C SER A 65 4.31 1.59 8.72
N HIS A 66 3.99 2.75 9.32
CA HIS A 66 3.73 2.85 10.75
C HIS A 66 2.38 2.22 11.11
N TRP A 67 1.33 2.53 10.34
CA TRP A 67 0.02 1.93 10.49
C TRP A 67 0.06 0.40 10.35
N ILE A 68 0.78 -0.12 9.34
CA ILE A 68 0.93 -1.56 9.12
C ILE A 68 1.53 -2.24 10.36
N ARG A 69 2.63 -1.71 10.90
CA ARG A 69 3.28 -2.28 12.09
C ARG A 69 2.37 -2.34 13.31
N GLN A 70 1.46 -1.38 13.46
CA GLN A 70 0.56 -1.31 14.60
C GLN A 70 -0.73 -2.13 14.44
N ASN A 71 -1.21 -2.32 13.21
CA ASN A 71 -2.58 -2.79 12.98
C ASN A 71 -2.68 -4.08 12.17
N ALA A 72 -1.70 -4.41 11.31
CA ALA A 72 -1.84 -5.52 10.36
C ALA A 72 -2.07 -6.88 11.04
N GLN A 73 -1.53 -7.09 12.25
CA GLN A 73 -1.76 -8.31 13.03
C GLN A 73 -3.24 -8.57 13.35
N ARG A 74 -4.08 -7.52 13.45
CA ARG A 74 -5.53 -7.65 13.67
C ARG A 74 -6.26 -8.24 12.46
N TYR A 75 -5.61 -8.17 11.29
CA TYR A 75 -6.13 -8.66 10.03
C TYR A 75 -5.53 -10.00 9.62
N ALA A 76 -4.59 -10.55 10.39
CA ALA A 76 -3.89 -11.76 10.04
C ALA A 76 -4.85 -12.99 9.94
N PRO A 77 -4.62 -13.93 9.00
CA PRO A 77 -3.56 -13.91 7.97
C PRO A 77 -3.86 -12.87 6.88
N CYS A 78 -2.85 -12.07 6.51
CA CYS A 78 -3.03 -11.06 5.47
C CYS A 78 -1.72 -10.69 4.74
N ILE A 79 -1.90 -10.17 3.52
CA ILE A 79 -0.86 -9.54 2.72
C ILE A 79 -1.08 -8.02 2.80
N CYS A 80 -0.05 -7.24 3.08
CA CYS A 80 -0.07 -5.78 3.08
C CYS A 80 0.75 -5.27 1.90
N PHE A 81 0.13 -4.52 0.99
CA PHE A 81 0.82 -3.82 -0.10
C PHE A 81 1.01 -2.35 0.30
N ASP A 82 2.24 -1.97 0.66
CA ASP A 82 2.62 -0.63 1.18
C ASP A 82 3.26 0.22 0.08
N ALA A 83 2.48 1.10 -0.53
CA ALA A 83 3.00 2.01 -1.56
C ALA A 83 2.16 3.30 -1.65
N ALA A 84 2.61 4.30 -2.42
CA ALA A 84 1.89 5.56 -2.52
C ALA A 84 0.54 5.44 -3.24
N LEU A 85 0.54 4.71 -4.36
CA LEU A 85 -0.64 4.34 -5.15
C LEU A 85 -1.62 5.50 -5.38
N PRO A 86 -1.16 6.63 -5.97
CA PRO A 86 -1.95 7.86 -5.96
C PRO A 86 -3.23 7.76 -6.78
N GLY A 87 -3.25 6.98 -7.85
CA GLY A 87 -4.38 6.95 -8.79
C GLY A 87 -4.93 5.56 -9.01
N ILE A 88 -6.15 5.49 -9.55
CA ILE A 88 -6.86 4.24 -9.88
C ILE A 88 -5.99 3.34 -10.75
N ARG A 89 -5.31 3.92 -11.74
CA ARG A 89 -4.40 3.19 -12.65
C ARG A 89 -3.26 2.46 -11.94
N HIS A 90 -2.84 2.93 -10.76
CA HIS A 90 -1.75 2.33 -9.99
C HIS A 90 -2.27 1.20 -9.08
N ARG A 91 -3.53 1.28 -8.66
CA ARG A 91 -4.20 0.28 -7.79
C ARG A 91 -4.78 -0.88 -8.60
N ARG A 92 -5.26 -0.60 -9.82
CA ARG A 92 -5.88 -1.58 -10.73
C ARG A 92 -5.09 -2.89 -10.90
N PRO A 93 -3.76 -2.89 -11.18
CA PRO A 93 -3.03 -4.15 -11.36
C PRO A 93 -3.00 -5.03 -10.10
N ILE A 94 -3.03 -4.41 -8.91
CA ILE A 94 -3.08 -5.12 -7.63
C ILE A 94 -4.47 -5.74 -7.43
N LEU A 95 -5.52 -5.00 -7.75
CA LEU A 95 -6.92 -5.44 -7.66
C LEU A 95 -7.24 -6.55 -8.68
N GLU A 96 -6.70 -6.47 -9.89
CA GLU A 96 -6.81 -7.53 -10.90
C GLU A 96 -6.19 -8.84 -10.43
N LEU A 97 -5.01 -8.78 -9.79
CA LEU A 97 -4.40 -9.95 -9.16
C LEU A 97 -5.25 -10.47 -8.00
N ALA A 98 -5.74 -9.60 -7.12
CA ALA A 98 -6.61 -9.99 -6.03
C ALA A 98 -7.86 -10.73 -6.54
N SER A 99 -8.52 -10.18 -7.56
CA SER A 99 -9.70 -10.77 -8.19
C SER A 99 -9.40 -12.14 -8.83
N ARG A 100 -8.29 -12.27 -9.57
CA ARG A 100 -7.87 -13.54 -10.20
C ARG A 100 -7.75 -14.68 -9.18
N TYR A 101 -7.32 -14.38 -7.97
CA TYR A 101 -7.13 -15.35 -6.88
C TYR A 101 -8.25 -15.31 -5.83
N SER A 102 -9.38 -14.65 -6.10
CA SER A 102 -10.51 -14.54 -5.16
C SER A 102 -10.11 -14.00 -3.78
N ALA A 103 -9.15 -13.08 -3.75
CA ALA A 103 -8.70 -12.39 -2.56
C ALA A 103 -9.62 -11.22 -2.21
N GLU A 104 -9.94 -11.09 -0.93
CA GLU A 104 -10.63 -9.94 -0.38
C GLU A 104 -9.66 -8.76 -0.27
N ALA A 105 -9.77 -7.79 -1.19
CA ALA A 105 -8.96 -6.58 -1.19
C ALA A 105 -9.63 -5.45 -0.40
N MET A 106 -8.95 -4.93 0.62
CA MET A 106 -9.36 -3.75 1.40
C MET A 106 -8.39 -2.58 1.13
N ALA A 107 -8.93 -1.39 0.88
CA ALA A 107 -8.14 -0.17 0.83
C ALA A 107 -7.94 0.37 2.25
N VAL A 108 -6.70 0.73 2.59
CA VAL A 108 -6.37 1.50 3.79
C VAL A 108 -5.71 2.79 3.35
N TRP A 109 -6.48 3.86 3.32
CA TRP A 109 -6.02 5.17 2.88
C TRP A 109 -5.56 6.00 4.07
N ILE A 110 -4.25 6.27 4.13
CA ILE A 110 -3.67 7.21 5.09
C ILE A 110 -3.76 8.62 4.50
N ASP A 111 -4.85 9.30 4.83
CA ASP A 111 -5.20 10.61 4.32
C ASP A 111 -4.52 11.72 5.15
N THR A 112 -3.22 11.84 4.97
CA THR A 112 -2.41 12.86 5.65
C THR A 112 -2.31 14.12 4.80
N PRO A 113 -2.53 15.33 5.37
CA PRO A 113 -2.30 16.59 4.66
C PRO A 113 -0.91 16.69 4.05
N LEU A 114 -0.81 17.25 2.84
CA LEU A 114 0.45 17.38 2.10
C LEU A 114 1.55 18.07 2.93
N SER A 115 1.22 19.12 3.67
CA SER A 115 2.18 19.85 4.53
C SER A 115 2.81 18.95 5.59
N VAL A 116 2.02 18.07 6.21
CA VAL A 116 2.49 17.10 7.20
C VAL A 116 3.34 16.02 6.55
N ALA A 117 2.91 15.52 5.38
CA ALA A 117 3.66 14.53 4.61
C ALA A 117 5.04 15.05 4.18
N LEU A 118 5.11 16.29 3.70
CA LEU A 118 6.35 16.99 3.34
C LEU A 118 7.29 17.15 4.54
N THR A 119 6.75 17.63 5.67
CA THR A 119 7.52 17.80 6.92
C THR A 119 8.14 16.46 7.36
N ARG A 120 7.34 15.39 7.37
CA ARG A 120 7.82 14.05 7.74
C ARG A 120 8.81 13.48 6.74
N ASN A 121 8.64 13.76 5.45
CA ASN A 121 9.57 13.33 4.41
C ASN A 121 10.93 14.02 4.54
N ALA A 122 10.97 15.31 4.87
CA ALA A 122 12.20 16.08 5.06
C ALA A 122 13.07 15.51 6.21
N LEU A 123 12.43 14.95 7.24
CA LEU A 123 13.11 14.33 8.39
C LEU A 123 13.69 12.94 8.09
N ARG A 124 13.45 12.36 6.91
CA ARG A 124 14.01 11.06 6.53
C ARG A 124 15.52 11.16 6.28
N ALA A 125 16.19 10.02 6.46
CA ALA A 125 17.57 9.84 6.04
C ALA A 125 17.75 10.25 4.56
N PRO A 126 18.89 10.83 4.17
CA PRO A 126 19.08 11.38 2.83
C PRO A 126 18.74 10.41 1.69
N ASP A 127 19.07 9.13 1.83
CA ASP A 127 18.81 8.06 0.86
C ASP A 127 17.34 7.61 0.80
N LYS A 128 16.54 7.95 1.82
CA LYS A 128 15.10 7.60 1.94
C LYS A 128 14.19 8.81 1.74
N ARG A 129 14.77 10.01 1.63
CA ARG A 129 14.05 11.24 1.37
C ARG A 129 13.65 11.29 -0.10
N VAL A 130 12.35 11.45 -0.34
CA VAL A 130 11.83 11.62 -1.71
C VAL A 130 11.92 13.11 -2.08
N PRO A 131 12.28 13.47 -3.32
CA PRO A 131 12.28 14.86 -3.75
C PRO A 131 10.90 15.51 -3.52
N GLU A 132 10.89 16.75 -3.02
CA GLU A 132 9.66 17.46 -2.67
C GLU A 132 8.69 17.55 -3.87
N ASP A 133 9.19 17.90 -5.05
CA ASP A 133 8.39 17.99 -6.27
C ASP A 133 7.73 16.66 -6.64
N SER A 134 8.37 15.53 -6.34
CA SER A 134 7.79 14.21 -6.54
C SER A 134 6.64 13.96 -5.57
N VAL A 135 6.77 14.36 -4.30
CA VAL A 135 5.68 14.24 -3.31
C VAL A 135 4.49 15.15 -3.70
N ARG A 136 4.78 16.38 -4.14
CA ARG A 136 3.75 17.31 -4.65
C ARG A 136 3.05 16.75 -5.90
N SER A 137 3.80 16.17 -6.83
CA SER A 137 3.24 15.51 -8.01
C SER A 137 2.33 14.34 -7.64
N VAL A 138 2.74 13.51 -6.66
CA VAL A 138 1.92 12.41 -6.15
C VAL A 138 0.62 12.93 -5.52
N ALA A 139 0.69 14.02 -4.77
CA ALA A 139 -0.50 14.63 -4.15
C ALA A 139 -1.47 15.23 -5.19
N ALA A 140 -0.95 15.89 -6.23
CA ALA A 140 -1.77 16.43 -7.31
C ALA A 140 -2.48 15.33 -8.12
N LEU A 141 -1.87 14.15 -8.22
CA LEU A 141 -2.42 12.98 -8.91
C LEU A 141 -3.27 12.08 -8.00
N PHE A 142 -3.48 12.45 -6.73
CA PHE A 142 -4.10 11.56 -5.78
C PHE A 142 -5.62 11.49 -5.98
N GLU A 143 -6.11 10.32 -6.37
CA GLU A 143 -7.51 9.95 -6.49
C GLU A 143 -7.89 9.11 -5.26
N PRO A 144 -8.86 9.56 -4.43
CA PRO A 144 -9.34 8.79 -3.29
C PRO A 144 -9.74 7.35 -3.67
N PRO A 145 -9.33 6.33 -2.89
CA PRO A 145 -9.81 4.98 -3.10
C PRO A 145 -11.33 4.91 -2.92
N SER A 146 -11.99 4.12 -3.76
CA SER A 146 -13.45 4.03 -3.79
C SER A 146 -13.92 2.60 -4.04
N ALA A 147 -15.15 2.26 -3.64
CA ALA A 147 -15.67 0.89 -3.77
C ALA A 147 -15.77 0.45 -5.23
N GLU A 148 -15.97 1.40 -6.15
CA GLU A 148 -16.07 1.24 -7.59
C GLU A 148 -14.80 0.62 -8.22
N GLU A 149 -13.67 0.66 -7.53
CA GLU A 149 -12.44 0.00 -7.97
C GLU A 149 -12.46 -1.53 -7.74
N GLY A 150 -13.40 -2.04 -6.94
CA GLY A 150 -13.50 -3.46 -6.59
C GLY A 150 -12.97 -3.82 -5.20
N TYR A 151 -12.87 -2.85 -4.28
CA TYR A 151 -12.54 -3.09 -2.88
C TYR A 151 -13.72 -3.71 -2.12
N SER A 152 -13.45 -4.66 -1.23
CA SER A 152 -14.46 -5.15 -0.26
C SER A 152 -14.81 -4.10 0.79
N ASN A 153 -13.85 -3.23 1.11
CA ASN A 153 -13.98 -2.15 2.06
C ASN A 153 -12.92 -1.06 1.83
N VAL A 154 -13.26 0.18 2.15
CA VAL A 154 -12.35 1.33 2.12
C VAL A 154 -12.29 1.97 3.51
N LEU A 155 -11.11 1.91 4.13
CA LEU A 155 -10.83 2.54 5.41
C LEU A 155 -10.01 3.82 5.19
N ARG A 156 -10.62 4.97 5.44
CA ARG A 156 -9.93 6.28 5.43
C ARG A 156 -9.45 6.64 6.83
N LEU A 157 -8.20 7.10 6.92
CA LEU A 157 -7.53 7.50 8.16
C LEU A 157 -6.96 8.92 8.01
N ASP A 158 -7.75 9.91 8.40
CA ASP A 158 -7.44 11.35 8.28
C ASP A 158 -7.10 12.03 9.63
N GLY A 159 -7.00 11.24 10.71
CA GLY A 159 -6.80 11.73 12.08
C GLY A 159 -8.09 12.03 12.84
N SER A 160 -9.25 11.96 12.17
CA SER A 160 -10.56 11.84 12.81
C SER A 160 -10.98 10.36 12.89
N THR A 161 -11.94 10.03 13.75
CA THR A 161 -12.46 8.66 13.95
C THR A 161 -12.72 7.97 12.60
N PRO A 162 -12.27 6.72 12.39
CA PRO A 162 -12.36 6.07 11.08
C PRO A 162 -13.81 5.99 10.58
N ALA A 163 -14.08 6.66 9.46
CA ALA A 163 -15.34 6.49 8.73
C ALA A 163 -15.30 5.13 8.02
N PHE A 164 -16.07 4.17 8.52
CA PHE A 164 -16.36 2.92 7.82
C PHE A 164 -17.45 3.21 6.79
N HIS A 165 -17.12 3.08 5.50
CA HIS A 165 -18.11 3.14 4.42
C HIS A 165 -18.43 1.71 3.98
N PRO A 166 -19.52 1.10 4.48
CA PRO A 166 -19.93 -0.22 4.00
C PRO A 166 -20.24 -0.15 2.51
N VAL A 167 -19.67 -1.07 1.73
CA VAL A 167 -20.05 -1.29 0.34
C VAL A 167 -21.47 -1.86 0.31
N PRO A 168 -22.39 -1.33 -0.52
CA PRO A 168 -23.72 -1.92 -0.68
C PRO A 168 -23.58 -3.35 -1.22
N GLN A 169 -24.15 -4.31 -0.51
CA GLN A 169 -24.33 -5.67 -1.05
C GLN A 169 -25.47 -5.59 -2.07
N HIS A 170 -25.17 -5.89 -3.34
CA HIS A 170 -26.17 -6.11 -4.39
C HIS A 170 -26.71 -7.52 -4.32
#